data_AF-A0A6P5RQJ3-F1
#
_entry.id   AF-A0A6P5RQJ3-F1
#
_cell.length_a   1.000
_cell.length_b   1.000
_cell.length_c   1.000
_cell.angle_alpha   90.00
_cell.angle_beta   90.00
_cell.angle_gamma   90.00
#
_symmetry.space_group_name_H-M   'P 1'
#
loop_
_entity.id
_entity.type
_entity.pdbx_description
1 polymer ?
#
loop_
_entity_poly.entity_id
_entity_poly.type
_entity_poly.pdbx_seq_one_letter_code
_entity_poly.pdbx_strand_id
1 'polypeptide(L)'
;MEVPGLAERMAAIMCVDADLNSDSEEDRLSEGNAKRCVSEVLENEITEANGNVRWLELEDLDIDDETLSSLDLSTKCPGLFALSLCGNKLENVEVVVQEVTKFKNLRALWLNNNPVVQNW
;
A
#
# COMPACT_ATOMS: atom_id res chain seq x y z
N MET A 1 26.25 21.24 6.65
CA MET A 1 26.31 21.60 5.21
C MET A 1 24.86 21.66 4.76
N GLU A 2 24.28 22.85 4.74
CA GLU A 2 22.91 23.04 4.29
C GLU A 2 22.92 23.08 2.76
N VAL A 3 22.06 22.28 2.13
CA VAL A 3 21.96 22.25 0.66
C VAL A 3 21.15 23.47 0.23
N PRO A 4 21.73 24.43 -0.51
CA PRO A 4 21.01 25.63 -0.91
C PRO A 4 19.76 25.28 -1.73
N GLY A 5 18.63 25.91 -1.39
CA GLY A 5 17.35 25.73 -2.09
C GLY A 5 16.63 24.41 -1.81
N LEU A 6 17.08 23.59 -0.86
CA LEU A 6 16.37 22.36 -0.49
C LEU A 6 14.97 22.65 0.08
N ALA A 7 14.87 23.62 0.99
CA ALA A 7 13.59 24.03 1.56
C ALA A 7 12.61 24.55 0.50
N GLU A 8 13.13 25.26 -0.51
CA GLU A 8 12.34 25.82 -1.60
C GLU A 8 11.82 24.72 -2.54
N ARG A 9 12.64 23.71 -2.84
CA ARG A 9 12.20 22.53 -3.61
C ARG A 9 11.24 21.65 -2.82
N MET A 10 11.40 21.53 -1.51
CA MET A 10 10.46 20.81 -0.64
C MET A 10 9.11 21.55 -0.54
N ALA A 11 9.13 22.88 -0.50
CA ALA A 11 7.92 23.69 -0.53
C ALA A 11 7.15 23.53 -1.85
N ALA A 12 7.85 23.48 -2.99
CA ALA A 12 7.22 23.28 -4.30
C ALA A 12 6.51 21.92 -4.44
N ILE A 13 6.99 20.88 -3.75
CA ILE A 13 6.37 19.54 -3.74
C ILE A 13 5.11 19.51 -2.86
N MET A 14 5.00 20.38 -1.85
CA MET A 14 3.86 20.46 -0.93
C MET A 14 2.74 21.41 -1.38
N CYS A 15 2.78 21.94 -2.60
CA CYS A 15 1.68 22.71 -3.15
C CYS A 15 0.58 21.78 -3.67
N VAL A 16 -0.33 21.41 -2.77
CA VAL A 16 -1.62 20.80 -3.09
C VAL A 16 -2.45 21.84 -3.85
N ASP A 17 -2.91 21.50 -5.06
CA ASP A 17 -3.78 22.34 -5.86
C ASP A 17 -5.03 22.75 -5.06
N ALA A 18 -5.04 24.00 -4.61
CA ALA A 18 -6.21 24.63 -3.99
C ALA A 18 -7.01 25.35 -5.08
N ASP A 19 -7.66 24.60 -5.97
CA ASP A 19 -8.76 25.11 -6.77
C ASP A 19 -10.09 24.77 -6.09
N LEU A 20 -10.45 25.63 -5.14
CA LEU A 20 -11.81 25.79 -4.64
C LEU A 20 -12.63 26.52 -5.70
N ASN A 21 -13.55 25.81 -6.37
CA ASN A 21 -14.71 26.46 -6.98
C ASN A 21 -16.03 25.80 -6.54
N SER A 22 -16.60 26.47 -5.54
CA SER A 22 -18.01 26.68 -5.17
C SER A 22 -19.07 25.58 -5.33
N ASP A 23 -19.69 25.29 -4.19
CA ASP A 23 -21.13 25.05 -3.95
C ASP A 23 -21.86 24.08 -4.89
N SER A 24 -22.19 22.92 -4.34
CA SER A 24 -23.55 22.35 -4.41
C SER A 24 -23.65 21.10 -3.54
N GLU A 25 -24.55 21.17 -2.56
CA GLU A 25 -25.33 20.08 -1.96
C GLU A 25 -24.59 19.04 -1.09
N GLU A 26 -25.00 19.07 0.18
CA GLU A 26 -25.01 17.97 1.15
C GLU A 26 -25.43 16.64 0.50
N ASP A 27 -24.49 15.74 0.19
CA ASP A 27 -24.81 14.32 0.01
C ASP A 27 -23.69 13.42 0.53
N ARG A 28 -23.84 13.05 1.81
CA ARG A 28 -23.55 11.74 2.39
C ARG A 28 -22.63 10.85 1.54
N LEU A 29 -21.31 11.11 1.58
CA LEU A 29 -20.34 10.12 1.13
C LEU A 29 -20.26 8.99 2.17
N SER A 30 -21.19 8.06 1.96
CA SER A 30 -21.17 6.64 2.28
C SER A 30 -19.78 6.09 2.61
N GLU A 31 -19.75 5.11 3.53
CA GLU A 31 -18.64 4.21 3.90
C GLU A 31 -18.12 3.36 2.71
N GLY A 32 -17.93 3.96 1.54
CA GLY A 32 -17.50 3.36 0.28
C GLY A 32 -16.20 3.93 -0.29
N ASN A 33 -15.56 4.89 0.37
CA ASN A 33 -14.34 5.58 -0.12
C ASN A 33 -13.02 4.97 0.41
N ALA A 34 -13.08 4.02 1.35
CA ALA A 34 -11.89 3.30 1.84
C ALA A 34 -11.45 2.17 0.90
N LYS A 35 -12.37 1.65 0.07
CA LYS A 35 -12.07 0.79 -1.10
C LYS A 35 -11.66 1.62 -2.32
N ARG A 36 -10.87 2.67 -2.12
CA ARG A 36 -9.94 3.11 -3.18
C ARG A 36 -9.02 1.91 -3.37
N CYS A 37 -9.35 1.09 -4.36
CA CYS A 37 -9.17 -0.36 -4.33
C CYS A 37 -7.70 -0.73 -4.09
N VAL A 38 -7.44 -1.74 -3.27
CA VAL A 38 -6.10 -2.35 -3.15
C VAL A 38 -5.52 -2.68 -4.54
N SER A 39 -6.39 -3.09 -5.47
CA SER A 39 -6.07 -3.29 -6.88
C SER A 39 -5.61 -2.02 -7.60
N GLU A 40 -6.22 -0.86 -7.35
CA GLU A 40 -5.81 0.42 -7.96
C GLU A 40 -4.42 0.83 -7.47
N VAL A 41 -4.17 0.73 -6.16
CA VAL A 41 -2.84 1.01 -5.57
C VAL A 41 -1.79 0.10 -6.19
N LEU A 42 -2.08 -1.20 -6.26
CA LEU A 42 -1.18 -2.19 -6.85
C LEU A 42 -0.92 -1.93 -8.34
N GLU A 43 -1.96 -1.63 -9.12
CA GLU A 43 -1.83 -1.35 -10.55
C GLU A 43 -1.03 -0.08 -10.81
N ASN A 44 -1.23 0.97 -10.01
CA ASN A 44 -0.45 2.20 -10.08
C ASN A 44 1.03 1.93 -9.79
N GLU A 45 1.35 1.24 -8.70
CA GLU A 45 2.73 0.88 -8.34
C GLU A 45 3.41 0.04 -9.44
N ILE A 46 2.70 -0.94 -10.00
CA ILE A 46 3.22 -1.75 -11.10
C ILE A 46 3.49 -0.89 -12.34
N THR A 47 2.58 0.04 -12.65
CA THR A 47 2.70 0.92 -13.81
C THR A 47 3.86 1.91 -13.63
N GLU A 48 3.99 2.52 -12.46
CA GLU A 48 5.07 3.45 -12.12
C GLU A 48 6.44 2.77 -12.12
N ALA A 49 6.52 1.54 -11.62
CA ALA A 49 7.74 0.73 -11.65
C ALA A 49 8.00 0.06 -13.01
N ASN A 50 7.16 0.32 -14.02
CA ASN A 50 7.22 -0.29 -15.36
C ASN A 50 7.32 -1.84 -15.28
N GLY A 51 6.53 -2.45 -14.40
CA GLY A 51 6.46 -3.88 -14.16
C GLY A 51 7.54 -4.46 -13.24
N ASN A 52 8.48 -3.66 -12.72
CA ASN A 52 9.61 -4.13 -11.91
C ASN A 52 9.57 -3.62 -10.47
N VAL A 53 8.47 -3.91 -9.78
CA VAL A 53 8.28 -3.53 -8.38
C VAL A 53 9.23 -4.33 -7.48
N ARG A 54 10.17 -3.64 -6.82
CA ARG A 54 11.11 -4.23 -5.85
C ARG A 54 10.69 -4.01 -4.40
N TRP A 55 9.94 -2.95 -4.15
CA TRP A 55 9.36 -2.61 -2.86
C TRP A 55 7.88 -2.31 -3.12
N LEU A 56 7.00 -2.93 -2.33
CA LEU A 56 5.57 -2.66 -2.39
C LEU A 56 5.05 -2.33 -0.98
N GLU A 57 4.35 -1.20 -0.87
CA GLU A 57 3.73 -0.73 0.38
C GLU A 57 2.22 -0.83 0.25
N LEU A 58 1.62 -1.79 0.96
CA LEU A 58 0.18 -1.98 1.04
C LEU A 58 -0.25 -1.78 2.49
N GLU A 59 -0.14 -0.55 2.98
CA GLU A 59 -0.37 -0.20 4.39
C GLU A 59 -1.73 0.43 4.62
N ASP A 60 -2.39 0.10 5.74
CA ASP A 60 -3.68 0.67 6.15
C ASP A 60 -4.78 0.56 5.06
N LEU A 61 -4.76 -0.52 4.28
CA LEU A 61 -5.66 -0.77 3.15
C LEU A 61 -6.81 -1.75 3.46
N ASP A 62 -7.04 -2.05 4.74
CA ASP A 62 -8.05 -3.00 5.20
C ASP A 62 -7.89 -4.41 4.57
N ILE A 63 -6.66 -4.83 4.22
CA ILE A 63 -6.40 -6.15 3.62
C ILE A 63 -6.62 -7.25 4.67
N ASP A 64 -7.57 -8.13 4.40
CA ASP A 64 -7.78 -9.36 5.16
C ASP A 64 -7.11 -10.58 4.48
N ASP A 65 -7.19 -11.74 5.12
CA ASP A 65 -6.57 -12.98 4.65
C ASP A 65 -7.09 -13.42 3.25
N GLU A 66 -8.38 -13.19 2.97
CA GLU A 66 -9.00 -13.48 1.66
C GLU A 66 -8.46 -12.53 0.59
N THR A 67 -8.43 -11.23 0.89
CA THR A 67 -7.93 -10.20 -0.01
C THR A 67 -6.47 -10.46 -0.33
N LEU A 68 -5.61 -10.73 0.66
CA LEU A 68 -4.19 -11.04 0.46
C LEU A 68 -4.01 -12.22 -0.52
N SER A 69 -4.79 -13.28 -0.34
CA SER A 69 -4.78 -14.47 -1.19
C SER A 69 -5.25 -14.16 -2.63
N SER A 70 -6.24 -13.28 -2.78
CA SER A 70 -6.80 -12.90 -4.09
C SER A 70 -5.89 -12.00 -4.93
N LEU A 71 -4.99 -11.25 -4.30
CA LEU A 71 -4.13 -10.29 -5.00
C LEU A 71 -3.10 -10.97 -5.89
N ASP A 72 -2.73 -12.22 -5.58
CA ASP A 72 -1.69 -13.02 -6.26
C ASP A 72 -0.41 -12.22 -6.52
N LEU A 73 0.07 -11.55 -5.47
CA LEU A 73 1.19 -10.61 -5.53
C LEU A 73 2.47 -11.27 -6.07
N SER A 74 2.66 -12.56 -5.83
CA SER A 74 3.84 -13.29 -6.30
C SER A 74 3.92 -13.41 -7.83
N THR A 75 2.77 -13.46 -8.50
CA THR A 75 2.69 -13.51 -9.97
C THR A 75 2.79 -12.12 -10.58
N LYS A 76 2.18 -11.11 -9.94
CA LYS A 76 2.18 -9.73 -10.42
C LYS A 76 3.53 -9.03 -10.18
N CYS A 77 4.17 -9.32 -9.06
CA CYS A 77 5.43 -8.72 -8.63
C CYS A 77 6.48 -9.81 -8.31
N PRO A 78 6.90 -10.65 -9.28
CA PRO A 78 7.81 -11.78 -9.02
C PRO A 78 9.22 -11.36 -8.57
N GLY A 79 9.60 -10.11 -8.83
CA GLY A 79 10.87 -9.50 -8.45
C GLY A 79 10.90 -8.84 -7.07
N LEU A 80 9.82 -8.95 -6.29
CA LEU A 80 9.67 -8.22 -5.03
C LEU A 80 10.72 -8.63 -3.99
N PHE A 81 11.38 -7.65 -3.40
CA PHE A 81 12.38 -7.80 -2.32
C PHE A 81 11.83 -7.39 -0.95
N ALA A 82 10.92 -6.43 -0.93
CA ALA A 82 10.37 -5.84 0.29
C ALA A 82 8.85 -5.69 0.16
N LEU A 83 8.11 -6.16 1.16
CA LEU A 83 6.65 -6.05 1.24
C LEU A 83 6.26 -5.47 2.60
N SER A 84 5.56 -4.35 2.60
CA SER A 84 4.89 -3.85 3.80
C SER A 84 3.40 -4.12 3.72
N LEU A 85 2.88 -4.76 4.78
CA LEU A 85 1.46 -5.01 5.02
C LEU A 85 1.06 -4.42 6.38
N CYS A 86 1.74 -3.37 6.83
CA CYS A 86 1.49 -2.71 8.10
C CYS A 86 0.05 -2.22 8.22
N GLY A 87 -0.58 -2.36 9.40
CA GLY A 87 -1.90 -1.77 9.67
C GLY A 87 -3.07 -2.40 8.93
N ASN A 88 -2.95 -3.68 8.54
CA ASN A 88 -4.03 -4.42 7.88
C ASN A 88 -4.79 -5.34 8.86
N LYS A 89 -5.72 -6.14 8.31
CA LYS A 89 -6.62 -7.03 9.05
C LYS A 89 -6.21 -8.50 8.89
N LEU A 90 -4.91 -8.77 8.83
CA LEU A 90 -4.40 -10.14 8.70
C LEU A 90 -4.50 -10.87 10.05
N GLU A 91 -5.20 -12.00 10.08
CA GLU A 91 -5.43 -12.77 11.30
C GLU A 91 -4.73 -14.13 11.26
N ASN A 92 -4.67 -14.76 10.09
CA ASN A 92 -4.24 -16.14 9.94
C ASN A 92 -2.75 -16.25 9.56
N VAL A 93 -1.93 -16.75 10.48
CA VAL A 93 -0.48 -16.91 10.25
C VAL A 93 -0.16 -17.89 9.12
N GLU A 94 -0.93 -18.97 8.98
CA GLU A 94 -0.74 -19.94 7.92
C GLU A 94 -1.00 -19.33 6.53
N VAL A 95 -2.03 -18.48 6.38
CA VAL A 95 -2.31 -17.76 5.13
C VAL A 95 -1.16 -16.81 4.79
N VAL A 96 -0.71 -16.00 5.76
CA VAL A 96 0.42 -15.07 5.55
C VAL A 96 1.68 -15.83 5.12
N VAL A 97 2.01 -16.95 5.79
CA VAL A 97 3.16 -17.78 5.43
C VAL A 97 3.00 -18.39 4.03
N GLN A 98 1.83 -18.90 3.69
CA GLN A 98 1.56 -19.47 2.36
C GLN A 98 1.75 -18.44 1.26
N GLU A 99 1.25 -17.23 1.41
CA GLU A 99 1.39 -16.17 0.41
C GLU A 99 2.83 -15.64 0.32
N VAL A 100 3.48 -15.41 1.45
CA VAL A 100 4.86 -14.89 1.52
C VAL A 100 5.87 -15.88 0.94
N THR A 101 5.67 -17.18 1.14
CA THR A 101 6.60 -18.22 0.64
C THR A 101 6.56 -18.40 -0.87
N LYS A 102 5.55 -17.85 -1.57
CA LYS A 102 5.51 -17.83 -3.04
C LYS A 102 6.59 -16.91 -3.65
N PHE A 103 7.05 -15.91 -2.90
CA PHE A 103 8.09 -14.99 -3.36
C PHE A 103 9.49 -15.61 -3.25
N LYS A 104 10.17 -15.74 -4.39
CA LYS A 104 11.55 -16.29 -4.43
C LYS A 104 12.61 -15.31 -3.90
N ASN A 105 12.33 -14.01 -3.98
CA ASN A 105 13.31 -12.95 -3.75
C ASN A 105 13.00 -12.07 -2.54
N LEU A 106 11.91 -12.32 -1.81
CA LEU A 106 11.56 -11.51 -0.64
C LEU A 106 12.67 -11.61 0.42
N ARG A 107 13.02 -10.47 1.02
CA ARG A 107 14.05 -10.31 2.05
C ARG A 107 13.55 -9.51 3.24
N ALA A 108 12.53 -8.69 3.06
CA ALA A 108 11.94 -7.88 4.11
C ALA A 108 10.40 -7.98 4.07
N LEU A 109 9.81 -8.10 5.25
CA LEU A 109 8.37 -8.18 5.46
C LEU A 109 8.01 -7.38 6.73
N TRP A 110 7.06 -6.45 6.63
CA TRP A 110 6.50 -5.74 7.77
C TRP A 110 5.03 -6.12 7.96
N LEU A 111 4.70 -6.60 9.17
CA LEU A 111 3.36 -7.03 9.58
C LEU A 111 2.86 -6.27 10.81
N ASN A 112 3.51 -5.17 11.20
CA ASN A 112 3.14 -4.40 12.38
C ASN A 112 1.67 -4.00 12.32
N ASN A 113 1.04 -3.86 13.49
CA ASN A 113 -0.36 -3.44 13.60
C ASN A 113 -1.36 -4.35 12.87
N ASN A 114 -1.07 -5.65 12.74
CA ASN A 114 -2.02 -6.67 12.30
C ASN A 114 -2.41 -7.58 13.47
N PRO A 115 -3.64 -8.15 13.50
CA PRO A 115 -4.02 -9.15 14.50
C PRO A 115 -3.07 -10.35 14.59
N VAL A 116 -2.52 -10.82 13.46
CA VAL A 116 -1.62 -11.98 13.38
C VAL A 116 -0.35 -11.85 14.23
N VAL A 117 0.10 -10.62 14.53
CA VAL A 117 1.29 -10.36 15.36
C VAL A 117 0.97 -10.06 16.83
N GLN A 118 -0.30 -9.94 17.21
CA GLN A 118 -0.70 -9.60 18.59
C GLN A 118 -0.80 -10.80 19.54
N ASN A 119 -0.85 -12.03 19.00
CA ASN A 119 -1.13 -13.25 19.76
C ASN A 119 0.10 -14.13 20.03
N TRP A 120 1.30 -13.55 20.16
CA TRP A 120 2.55 -14.30 20.38
C TRP A 120 3.02 -14.29 21.84
#